data_AF-A0A316SI31-F1
#
_entry.id   AF-A0A316SI31-F1
#
_cell.length_a   1.000
_cell.length_b   1.000
_cell.length_c   1.000
_cell.angle_alpha   90.00
_cell.angle_beta   90.00
_cell.angle_gamma   90.00
#
_symmetry.space_group_name_H-M   'P 1'
#
loop_
_entity.id
_entity.type
_entity.pdbx_description
1 polymer ?
#
loop_
_entity_poly.entity_id
_entity_poly.type
_entity_poly.pdbx_seq_one_letter_code
_entity_poly.pdbx_strand_id
1 'polypeptide(L)'
;MSNTQNKQDVENKASLNKEDEAFVKFDDEQTEKKDENTIDDEIKKIVGSADALIKVLEKIAPEVNSDKVVNPEAFLKIIKPLCVSVENTLPMLMECQDNLEYLKDDNAYVLRQKVAHIEDDLLPPLLAYIREHDKKKE
;
A
#
# COMPACT_ATOMS: atom_id res chain seq x y z
N MET A 1 75.18 -27.33 -38.92
CA MET A 1 76.40 -26.99 -38.16
C MET A 1 76.53 -25.48 -38.23
N SER A 2 75.92 -24.74 -37.31
CA SER A 2 76.27 -24.50 -35.89
C SER A 2 77.30 -23.40 -35.69
N ASN A 3 76.90 -22.47 -34.80
CA ASN A 3 77.61 -21.45 -34.03
C ASN A 3 77.74 -20.03 -34.62
N THR A 4 77.02 -19.01 -34.09
CA THR A 4 77.13 -18.32 -32.75
C THR A 4 78.09 -17.13 -32.91
N GLN A 5 77.87 -15.85 -32.56
CA GLN A 5 76.91 -15.07 -31.76
C GLN A 5 77.17 -13.60 -32.15
N ASN A 6 76.19 -12.69 -32.09
CA ASN A 6 76.42 -11.45 -31.33
C ASN A 6 75.13 -10.81 -30.82
N LYS A 7 75.16 -10.52 -29.52
CA LYS A 7 74.30 -9.72 -28.66
C LYS A 7 74.38 -8.23 -29.10
N GLN A 8 73.49 -7.29 -28.86
CA GLN A 8 72.46 -7.10 -27.84
C GLN A 8 71.58 -5.88 -28.22
N ASP A 9 70.32 -5.92 -27.80
CA ASP A 9 69.52 -4.85 -27.18
C ASP A 9 69.57 -3.42 -27.78
N VAL A 10 68.43 -2.97 -28.34
CA VAL A 10 67.69 -1.81 -27.78
C VAL A 10 66.18 -2.05 -27.99
N GLU A 11 65.49 -1.93 -26.87
CA GLU A 11 64.09 -2.25 -26.62
C GLU A 11 63.12 -1.37 -27.41
N ASN A 12 62.14 -2.00 -28.06
CA ASN A 12 60.91 -1.34 -28.47
C ASN A 12 59.76 -2.10 -27.79
N LYS A 13 59.34 -1.64 -26.62
CA LYS A 13 58.12 -2.13 -25.96
C LYS A 13 57.27 -0.96 -25.53
N ALA A 14 56.21 -0.76 -26.32
CA ALA A 14 54.98 -0.15 -25.87
C ALA A 14 54.52 -0.80 -24.56
N SER A 15 54.23 0.00 -23.55
CA SER A 15 53.36 -0.38 -22.44
C SER A 15 52.83 0.92 -21.83
N LEU A 16 51.61 1.25 -22.25
CA LEU A 16 50.79 2.30 -21.68
C LEU A 16 50.39 1.94 -20.24
N ASN A 17 50.41 2.98 -19.39
CA ASN A 17 49.56 3.25 -18.25
C ASN A 17 49.63 2.31 -17.03
N LYS A 18 50.31 2.79 -15.98
CA LYS A 18 50.06 2.41 -14.59
C LYS A 18 48.80 3.16 -14.13
N GLU A 19 47.70 2.44 -13.99
CA GLU A 19 46.55 2.92 -13.22
C GLU A 19 46.69 2.35 -11.80
N ASP A 20 46.67 3.25 -10.81
CA ASP A 20 46.62 2.94 -9.38
C ASP A 20 45.26 2.28 -9.07
N GLU A 21 45.21 0.95 -9.08
CA GLU A 21 44.03 0.22 -8.59
C GLU A 21 44.04 0.17 -7.05
N ALA A 22 43.35 1.12 -6.42
CA ALA A 22 42.93 0.99 -5.04
C ALA A 22 41.88 -0.12 -4.93
N PHE A 23 42.32 -1.32 -4.51
CA PHE A 23 41.44 -2.45 -4.26
C PHE A 23 40.65 -2.24 -2.96
N VAL A 24 39.47 -1.63 -3.05
CA VAL A 24 38.50 -1.55 -1.95
C VAL A 24 37.78 -2.90 -1.86
N LYS A 25 38.13 -3.70 -0.85
CA LYS A 25 37.31 -4.85 -0.44
C LYS A 25 36.09 -4.29 0.28
N PHE A 26 34.94 -4.33 -0.38
CA PHE A 26 33.67 -4.21 0.30
C PHE A 26 33.47 -5.50 1.10
N ASP A 27 33.51 -5.37 2.43
CA ASP A 27 33.18 -6.46 3.34
C ASP A 27 31.81 -7.03 2.98
N ASP A 28 31.75 -8.35 3.10
CA ASP A 28 30.66 -9.23 2.70
C ASP A 28 29.27 -8.61 2.88
N GLU A 29 28.51 -8.74 1.80
CA GLU A 29 27.06 -8.63 1.74
C GLU A 29 26.41 -8.97 3.09
N GLN A 30 25.99 -7.93 3.82
CA GLN A 30 24.72 -8.06 4.50
C GLN A 30 23.70 -8.32 3.40
N THR A 31 23.37 -9.59 3.17
CA THR A 31 22.08 -9.97 2.60
C THR A 31 21.01 -9.42 3.53
N GLU A 32 20.71 -8.13 3.38
CA GLU A 32 19.42 -7.59 3.68
C GLU A 32 18.45 -8.45 2.90
N LYS A 33 17.66 -9.27 3.60
CA LYS A 33 16.45 -9.82 3.03
C LYS A 33 15.56 -8.61 2.73
N LYS A 34 15.69 -8.06 1.51
CA LYS A 34 14.65 -7.22 0.93
C LYS A 34 13.43 -8.13 0.86
N ASP A 35 12.51 -7.95 1.81
CA ASP A 35 11.13 -8.31 1.58
C ASP A 35 10.68 -7.43 0.40
N GLU A 36 10.83 -7.95 -0.83
CA GLU A 36 10.20 -7.39 -2.01
C GLU A 36 8.69 -7.55 -1.82
N ASN A 37 8.07 -6.63 -1.06
CA ASN A 37 6.63 -6.44 -1.13
C ASN A 37 6.35 -6.03 -2.58
N THR A 38 5.67 -6.91 -3.29
CA THR A 38 5.27 -6.64 -4.67
C THR A 38 4.07 -5.69 -4.67
N ILE A 39 3.86 -4.98 -5.78
CA ILE A 39 2.65 -4.16 -5.97
C ILE A 39 1.39 -5.02 -5.75
N ASP A 40 1.41 -6.28 -6.18
CA ASP A 40 0.32 -7.24 -5.96
C ASP A 40 0.03 -7.48 -4.48
N ASP A 41 1.05 -7.49 -3.62
CA ASP A 41 0.88 -7.66 -2.18
C ASP A 41 0.25 -6.42 -1.54
N GLU A 42 0.59 -5.23 -2.04
CA GLU A 42 -0.04 -3.98 -1.61
C GLU A 42 -1.51 -3.91 -2.03
N ILE A 43 -1.83 -4.30 -3.27
CA ILE A 43 -3.21 -4.38 -3.76
C ILE A 43 -4.03 -5.33 -2.89
N LYS A 44 -3.51 -6.52 -2.60
CA LYS A 44 -4.19 -7.48 -1.70
C LYS A 44 -4.40 -6.92 -0.30
N LYS A 45 -3.43 -6.18 0.25
CA LYS A 45 -3.56 -5.52 1.56
C LYS A 45 -4.66 -4.45 1.54
N ILE A 46 -4.74 -3.64 0.48
CA ILE A 46 -5.77 -2.61 0.34
C ILE A 46 -7.15 -3.24 0.22
N VAL A 47 -7.32 -4.21 -0.68
CA VAL A 47 -8.59 -4.94 -0.87
C VAL A 47 -9.01 -5.65 0.42
N GLY A 48 -8.07 -6.30 1.12
CA GLY A 48 -8.32 -6.95 2.40
C GLY A 48 -8.68 -5.97 3.52
N SER A 49 -8.09 -4.76 3.52
CA SER A 49 -8.42 -3.70 4.48
C SER A 49 -9.82 -3.13 4.23
N ALA A 50 -10.21 -2.95 2.96
CA ALA A 50 -11.57 -2.57 2.60
C ALA A 50 -12.60 -3.62 3.06
N ASP A 51 -12.27 -4.91 2.94
CA ASP A 51 -13.11 -6.00 3.47
C ASP A 51 -13.24 -5.97 4.99
N ALA A 52 -12.15 -5.70 5.70
CA ALA A 52 -12.19 -5.56 7.15
C ALA A 52 -13.07 -4.38 7.57
N LEU A 53 -12.99 -3.26 6.85
CA LEU A 53 -13.82 -2.08 7.10
C LEU A 53 -15.30 -2.38 6.88
N ILE A 54 -15.66 -3.03 5.77
CA ILE A 54 -17.03 -3.47 5.48
C ILE A 54 -17.57 -4.32 6.63
N LYS A 55 -16.82 -5.34 7.08
CA LYS A 55 -17.24 -6.21 8.19
C LYS A 55 -17.49 -5.47 9.50
N VAL A 56 -16.76 -4.38 9.76
CA VAL A 56 -17.00 -3.54 10.93
C VAL A 56 -18.30 -2.76 10.75
N LEU A 57 -18.50 -2.14 9.59
CA LEU A 57 -19.69 -1.35 9.29
C LEU A 57 -20.96 -2.22 9.24
N GLU A 58 -20.91 -3.41 8.66
CA GLU A 58 -22.01 -4.38 8.62
C GLU A 58 -22.46 -4.85 10.01
N LYS A 59 -21.57 -4.84 11.01
CA LYS A 59 -21.94 -5.16 12.40
C LYS A 59 -22.66 -4.01 13.07
N ILE A 60 -22.32 -2.78 12.71
CA ILE A 60 -22.84 -1.56 13.34
C ILE A 60 -24.16 -1.12 12.69
N ALA A 61 -24.30 -1.27 11.37
CA ALA A 61 -25.48 -0.84 10.62
C ALA A 61 -26.82 -1.45 11.12
N PRO A 62 -26.90 -2.73 11.53
CA PRO A 62 -28.13 -3.28 12.11
C PRO A 62 -28.48 -2.68 13.47
N GLU A 63 -27.50 -2.25 14.27
CA GLU A 63 -27.76 -1.67 15.59
C GLU A 63 -28.45 -0.30 15.48
N VAL A 64 -28.02 0.54 14.53
CA VAL A 64 -28.68 1.84 14.26
C VAL A 64 -30.08 1.69 13.66
N ASN A 65 -30.30 0.67 12.83
CA ASN A 65 -31.59 0.47 12.17
C ASN A 65 -32.64 -0.22 13.07
N SER A 66 -32.24 -0.82 14.19
CA SER A 66 -33.13 -1.64 15.02
C SER A 66 -33.53 -1.02 16.36
N ASP A 67 -33.16 0.24 16.63
CA ASP A 67 -33.41 0.93 17.92
C ASP A 67 -32.87 0.15 19.15
N LYS A 68 -31.92 -0.79 18.92
CA LYS A 68 -31.33 -1.64 19.96
C LYS A 68 -30.14 -0.99 20.67
N VAL A 69 -29.82 0.25 20.34
CA VAL A 69 -28.68 0.96 20.93
C VAL A 69 -28.99 1.29 22.39
N VAL A 70 -28.49 0.46 23.31
CA VAL A 70 -28.73 0.58 24.76
C VAL A 70 -28.19 1.90 25.33
N ASN A 71 -27.07 2.39 24.81
CA ASN A 71 -26.49 3.68 25.20
C ASN A 71 -26.14 4.52 23.96
N PRO A 72 -27.09 5.35 23.48
CA PRO A 72 -26.89 6.19 22.30
C PRO A 72 -25.70 7.13 22.41
N GLU A 73 -25.41 7.69 23.60
CA GLU A 73 -24.30 8.63 23.75
C GLU A 73 -22.93 7.97 23.62
N ALA A 74 -22.73 6.82 24.27
CA ALA A 74 -21.50 6.05 24.15
C ALA A 74 -21.30 5.56 22.72
N PHE A 75 -22.39 5.11 22.09
CA PHE A 75 -22.37 4.65 20.70
C PHE A 75 -22.01 5.78 19.73
N LEU A 76 -22.60 6.98 19.87
CA LEU A 76 -22.26 8.16 19.07
C LEU A 76 -20.77 8.54 19.19
N LYS A 77 -20.17 8.40 20.37
CA LYS A 77 -18.72 8.66 20.56
C LYS A 77 -17.84 7.70 19.75
N ILE A 78 -18.34 6.52 19.39
CA ILE A 78 -17.62 5.51 18.60
C ILE A 78 -17.89 5.72 17.12
N ILE A 79 -19.17 5.82 16.72
CA ILE A 79 -19.52 5.83 15.29
C ILE A 79 -19.18 7.15 14.59
N LYS A 80 -19.17 8.30 15.29
CA LYS A 80 -18.78 9.59 14.70
C LYS A 80 -17.35 9.59 14.17
N PRO A 81 -16.31 9.30 14.98
CA PRO A 81 -14.95 9.27 14.46
C PRO A 81 -14.75 8.15 13.43
N LEU A 82 -15.47 7.03 13.55
CA LEU A 82 -15.46 5.97 12.55
C LEU A 82 -15.97 6.48 11.18
N CYS A 83 -17.13 7.13 11.13
CA CYS A 83 -17.69 7.68 9.89
C CYS A 83 -16.74 8.70 9.24
N VAL A 84 -16.16 9.60 10.04
CA VAL A 84 -15.15 10.55 9.55
C VAL A 84 -13.94 9.82 8.95
N SER A 85 -13.45 8.78 9.61
CA SER A 85 -12.34 7.97 9.10
C SER A 85 -12.70 7.27 7.79
N VAL A 86 -13.93 6.74 7.66
CA VAL A 86 -14.44 6.12 6.44
C VAL A 86 -14.52 7.14 5.31
N GLU A 87 -15.15 8.29 5.54
CA GLU A 87 -15.29 9.38 4.57
C GLU A 87 -13.92 9.86 4.06
N ASN A 88 -12.90 9.91 4.93
CA ASN A 88 -11.54 10.25 4.52
C ASN A 88 -10.79 9.14 3.77
N THR A 89 -11.16 7.88 3.98
CA THR A 89 -10.51 6.72 3.34
C THR A 89 -11.12 6.44 1.95
N LEU A 90 -12.41 6.72 1.75
CA LEU A 90 -13.11 6.47 0.50
C LEU A 90 -12.40 7.07 -0.74
N PRO A 91 -11.95 8.34 -0.73
CA PRO A 91 -11.20 8.90 -1.86
C PRO A 91 -9.93 8.12 -2.20
N MET A 92 -9.23 7.59 -1.19
CA MET A 92 -8.02 6.79 -1.41
C MET A 92 -8.35 5.43 -2.06
N LEU A 93 -9.48 4.83 -1.70
CA LEU A 93 -9.94 3.58 -2.32
C LEU A 93 -10.39 3.82 -3.77
N MET A 94 -11.05 4.95 -4.05
CA MET A 94 -11.41 5.35 -5.40
C MET A 94 -10.18 5.61 -6.28
N GLU A 95 -9.18 6.32 -5.75
CA GLU A 95 -7.93 6.54 -6.48
C GLU A 95 -7.21 5.21 -6.77
N CYS A 96 -7.18 4.29 -5.80
CA CYS A 96 -6.66 2.95 -6.02
C CYS A 96 -7.46 2.19 -7.09
N GLN A 97 -8.79 2.30 -7.08
CA GLN A 97 -9.66 1.71 -8.09
C GLN A 97 -9.33 2.26 -9.49
N ASP A 98 -9.22 3.58 -9.64
CA ASP A 98 -8.92 4.23 -10.92
C ASP A 98 -7.54 3.80 -11.46
N ASN A 99 -6.55 3.69 -10.57
CA ASN A 99 -5.22 3.18 -10.93
C ASN A 99 -5.28 1.71 -11.39
N LEU A 100 -6.03 0.86 -10.70
CA LEU A 100 -6.21 -0.55 -11.09
C LEU A 100 -6.96 -0.67 -12.41
N GLU A 101 -7.97 0.18 -12.65
CA GLU A 101 -8.73 0.20 -13.90
C GLU A 101 -7.81 0.60 -15.08
N TYR A 102 -6.95 1.60 -14.89
CA TYR A 102 -5.93 1.97 -15.86
C TYR A 102 -4.99 0.81 -16.19
N LEU A 103 -4.59 0.05 -15.17
CA LEU A 103 -3.74 -1.14 -15.32
C LEU A 103 -4.50 -2.37 -15.85
N LYS A 104 -5.83 -2.28 -16.01
CA LYS A 104 -6.73 -3.38 -16.39
C LYS A 104 -6.64 -4.58 -15.44
N ASP A 105 -6.45 -4.30 -14.16
CA ASP A 105 -6.44 -5.30 -13.10
C ASP A 105 -7.87 -5.63 -12.63
N ASP A 106 -8.21 -6.91 -12.49
CA ASP A 106 -9.54 -7.37 -12.08
C ASP A 106 -9.94 -6.87 -10.67
N ASN A 107 -8.96 -6.54 -9.81
CA ASN A 107 -9.22 -5.96 -8.50
C ASN A 107 -9.86 -4.57 -8.59
N ALA A 108 -9.79 -3.87 -9.73
CA ALA A 108 -10.53 -2.63 -9.94
C ALA A 108 -12.04 -2.84 -9.77
N TYR A 109 -12.57 -3.89 -10.39
CA TYR A 109 -13.98 -4.24 -10.26
C TYR A 109 -14.35 -4.63 -8.83
N VAL A 110 -13.49 -5.44 -8.19
CA VAL A 110 -13.67 -5.86 -6.79
C VAL A 110 -13.71 -4.65 -5.86
N LEU A 111 -12.75 -3.73 -6.01
CA LEU A 111 -12.66 -2.54 -5.17
C LEU A 111 -13.84 -1.60 -5.41
N ARG A 112 -14.26 -1.43 -6.66
CA ARG A 112 -15.47 -0.66 -7.01
C ARG A 112 -16.71 -1.18 -6.31
N GLN A 113 -16.92 -2.50 -6.29
CA GLN A 113 -18.05 -3.11 -5.59
C GLN A 113 -17.99 -2.84 -4.08
N LYS A 114 -16.80 -2.90 -3.49
CA LYS A 114 -16.60 -2.60 -2.07
C LYS A 114 -16.87 -1.14 -1.74
N VAL A 115 -16.36 -0.21 -2.56
CA VAL A 115 -16.60 1.22 -2.40
C VAL A 115 -18.10 1.51 -2.48
N ALA A 116 -18.79 1.01 -3.51
CA ALA A 116 -20.24 1.20 -3.66
C ALA A 116 -21.01 0.67 -2.43
N HIS A 117 -20.64 -0.52 -1.93
CA HIS A 117 -21.29 -1.07 -0.73
C HIS A 117 -21.09 -0.19 0.51
N ILE A 118 -19.89 0.38 0.69
CA ILE A 118 -19.63 1.31 1.79
C ILE A 118 -20.46 2.59 1.62
N GLU A 119 -20.44 3.20 0.44
CA GLU A 119 -21.03 4.52 0.16
C GLU A 119 -22.55 4.50 0.11
N ASP A 120 -23.13 3.50 -0.55
CA ASP A 120 -24.56 3.46 -0.84
C ASP A 120 -25.35 2.72 0.24
N ASP A 121 -24.78 1.67 0.84
CA ASP A 121 -25.52 0.79 1.75
C ASP A 121 -25.17 1.02 3.23
N LEU A 122 -23.88 1.12 3.56
CA LEU A 122 -23.42 1.03 4.96
C LEU A 122 -23.27 2.40 5.64
N LEU A 123 -22.71 3.38 4.95
CA LEU A 123 -22.45 4.71 5.51
C LEU A 123 -23.72 5.56 5.71
N PRO A 124 -24.71 5.59 4.77
CA PRO A 124 -25.86 6.48 4.90
C PRO A 124 -26.71 6.26 6.16
N PRO A 125 -27.03 5.01 6.57
CA PRO A 125 -27.78 4.77 7.81
C PRO A 125 -27.06 5.28 9.06
N LEU A 126 -25.72 5.13 9.13
CA LEU A 126 -24.92 5.60 10.25
C LEU A 126 -24.92 7.14 10.34
N LEU A 127 -24.77 7.81 9.21
CA LEU A 127 -24.82 9.27 9.13
C LEU A 127 -26.21 9.82 9.47
N ALA A 128 -27.28 9.13 9.03
CA ALA A 128 -28.64 9.49 9.39
C ALA A 128 -28.86 9.41 10.90
N TYR A 129 -28.46 8.32 11.53
CA TYR A 129 -28.54 8.14 12.99
C TYR A 129 -27.78 9.25 13.74
N ILE A 130 -26.56 9.57 13.30
CA ILE A 130 -25.76 10.66 13.89
C ILE A 130 -26.52 12.00 13.82
N ARG A 131 -27.06 12.35 12.65
CA ARG A 131 -27.80 13.61 12.44
C ARG A 131 -29.06 13.69 13.27
N GLU A 132 -29.81 12.60 13.40
CA GLU A 132 -31.03 12.56 14.21
C GLU A 132 -30.74 12.78 15.69
N HIS A 133 -29.64 12.21 16.20
CA HIS A 133 -29.24 12.37 17.59
C HIS A 133 -28.60 13.72 17.90
N ASP A 134 -27.96 14.36 16.93
CA ASP A 134 -27.45 15.73 17.11
C ASP A 134 -28.59 16.76 17.14
N LYS A 135 -29.63 16.59 16.31
CA LYS A 135 -30.84 17.44 16.34
C LYS A 135 -31.63 17.34 17.64
N LYS A 136 -31.62 16.20 18.33
CA LYS A 136 -32.29 16.01 19.62
C LYS A 136 -31.58 16.71 20.78
N LYS A 137 -30.36 17.23 20.58
CA LYS A 137 -29.57 17.94 21.60
C LYS A 137 -29.78 19.47 21.57
N GLU A 138 -30.42 20.00 20.54
CA GLU A 138 -30.84 21.41 20.42
C GLU A 138 -32.27 21.60 20.91
#